data_AF-A0A7C9DUW3-F1
#
_entry.id   AF-A0A7C9DUW3-F1
#
_cell.length_a   1.000
_cell.length_b   1.000
_cell.length_c   1.000
_cell.angle_alpha   90.00
_cell.angle_beta   90.00
_cell.angle_gamma   90.00
#
_symmetry.space_group_name_H-M   'P 1'
#
loop_
_entity.id
_entity.type
_entity.pdbx_description
1 polymer ?
#
loop_
_entity_poly.entity_id
_entity_poly.type
_entity_poly.pdbx_seq_one_letter_code
_entity_poly.pdbx_strand_id
1 'polypeptide(L)'
;SSHRVLFKRSIQCKQHALHLRRHPLDTVTVGGSLSKPRAMNASLMALKSAGVEGVMVDAWWGLVEKDGPLTYNWDGYAKLVQMVRKHGLKLQVVMSFHQCGGNVGDSSLIT
;
A
#
# COMPACT_ATOMS: atom_id res chain seq x y z
N SER A 1 2.05 6.51 21.41
CA SER A 1 0.68 5.97 21.30
C SER A 1 -0.36 6.96 20.73
N SER A 2 -0.32 8.27 21.00
CA SER A 2 -1.34 9.22 20.46
C SER A 2 -1.11 9.70 19.01
N HIS A 3 0.15 9.94 18.62
CA HIS A 3 0.50 10.40 17.26
C HIS A 3 0.17 9.39 16.15
N ARG A 4 0.29 8.08 16.42
CA ARG A 4 -0.09 7.03 15.46
C ARG A 4 -1.60 6.99 15.22
N VAL A 5 -2.40 7.26 16.25
CA VAL A 5 -3.86 7.31 16.14
C VAL A 5 -4.28 8.55 15.34
N LEU A 6 -3.65 9.71 15.58
CA LEU A 6 -3.89 10.92 14.80
C LEU A 6 -3.47 10.77 13.34
N PHE A 7 -2.33 10.13 13.05
CA PHE A 7 -1.90 9.86 11.68
C PHE A 7 -2.86 8.92 10.96
N LYS A 8 -3.27 7.81 11.60
CA LYS A 8 -4.29 6.90 11.05
C LYS A 8 -5.64 7.61 10.83
N ARG A 9 -6.08 8.46 11.76
CA ARG A 9 -7.31 9.25 11.63
C ARG A 9 -7.22 10.28 10.51
N SER A 10 -6.06 10.91 10.32
CA SER A 10 -5.84 11.87 9.22
C SER A 10 -5.84 11.18 7.86
N ILE A 11 -5.25 9.97 7.76
CA ILE A 11 -5.34 9.13 6.56
C ILE A 11 -6.79 8.74 6.27
N GLN A 12 -7.53 8.26 7.28
CA GLN A 12 -8.95 7.91 7.13
C GLN A 12 -9.81 9.11 6.68
N CYS A 13 -9.52 10.29 7.21
CA CYS A 13 -10.21 11.52 6.84
C CYS A 13 -9.92 11.92 5.38
N LYS A 14 -8.66 11.78 4.93
CA LYS A 14 -8.30 11.98 3.51
C LYS A 14 -8.94 10.95 2.57
N GLN A 15 -9.15 9.70 3.02
CA GLN A 15 -9.84 8.66 2.23
C GLN A 15 -11.30 9.00 1.97
N HIS A 16 -12.04 9.42 3.01
CA HIS A 16 -13.44 9.85 2.89
C HIS A 16 -13.60 11.06 1.98
N ALA A 17 -12.60 11.96 1.94
CA ALA A 17 -12.63 13.14 1.09
C ALA A 17 -12.30 12.85 -0.40
N LEU A 18 -11.60 11.75 -0.72
CA LEU A 18 -11.08 11.47 -2.07
C LEU A 18 -11.71 10.24 -2.76
N HIS A 19 -12.75 9.62 -2.17
CA HIS A 19 -13.35 8.37 -2.67
C HIS A 19 -12.31 7.26 -2.97
N LEU A 20 -11.21 7.18 -2.21
CA LEU A 20 -10.15 6.19 -2.41
C LEU A 20 -10.38 4.94 -1.56
N ARG A 21 -10.10 3.75 -2.12
CA ARG A 21 -10.12 2.47 -1.36
C ARG A 21 -8.71 2.07 -0.92
N ARG A 22 -8.55 1.63 0.33
CA ARG A 22 -7.28 1.12 0.87
C ARG A 22 -7.03 -0.30 0.35
N HIS A 23 -5.80 -0.55 -0.10
CA HIS A 23 -5.37 -1.89 -0.51
C HIS A 23 -4.78 -2.68 0.69
N PRO A 24 -4.84 -4.03 0.72
CA PRO A 24 -4.28 -4.83 1.82
C PRO A 24 -2.80 -4.54 2.07
N LEU A 25 -2.40 -4.72 3.34
CA LEU A 25 -1.06 -4.40 3.85
C LEU A 25 0.04 -5.21 3.15
N ASP A 26 -0.29 -6.40 2.63
CA ASP A 26 0.64 -7.33 1.97
C ASP A 26 0.84 -7.03 0.47
N THR A 27 0.76 -5.77 0.06
CA THR A 27 0.89 -5.41 -1.37
C THR A 27 2.26 -5.80 -1.94
N VAL A 28 3.32 -5.67 -1.14
CA VAL A 28 4.68 -6.09 -1.48
C VAL A 28 5.12 -7.17 -0.50
N THR A 29 5.66 -8.27 -1.02
CA THR A 29 6.22 -9.38 -0.25
C THR A 29 7.56 -8.98 0.38
N VAL A 30 8.01 -9.73 1.39
CA VAL A 30 9.34 -9.55 2.01
C VAL A 30 10.47 -9.62 0.98
N GLY A 31 10.28 -10.33 -0.14
CA GLY A 31 11.22 -10.36 -1.26
C GLY A 31 11.20 -9.12 -2.17
N GLY A 32 10.50 -8.04 -1.81
CA GLY A 32 10.41 -6.80 -2.60
C GLY A 32 9.52 -6.92 -3.85
N SER A 33 8.90 -8.08 -4.08
CA SER A 33 8.02 -8.32 -5.23
C SER A 33 6.55 -8.12 -4.90
N LEU A 34 5.76 -7.69 -5.88
CA LEU A 34 4.33 -7.50 -5.72
C LEU A 34 3.62 -8.83 -5.37
N SER A 35 2.81 -8.84 -4.32
CA SER A 35 2.03 -10.01 -3.90
C SER A 35 0.84 -10.23 -4.83
N LYS A 36 0.59 -11.49 -5.20
CA LYS A 36 -0.59 -11.95 -5.96
C LYS A 36 -1.01 -11.00 -7.11
N PRO A 37 -0.12 -10.71 -8.08
CA PRO A 37 -0.34 -9.69 -9.12
C PRO A 37 -1.63 -9.88 -9.94
N ARG A 38 -2.04 -11.14 -10.20
CA ARG A 38 -3.29 -11.43 -10.92
C ARG A 38 -4.54 -11.02 -10.14
N ALA A 39 -4.58 -11.36 -8.84
CA ALA A 39 -5.69 -11.00 -7.97
C ALA A 39 -5.76 -9.48 -7.76
N MET A 40 -4.60 -8.85 -7.55
CA MET A 40 -4.46 -7.38 -7.49
C MET A 40 -5.04 -6.71 -8.73
N ASN A 41 -4.68 -7.19 -9.92
CA ASN A 41 -5.18 -6.65 -11.18
C ASN A 41 -6.70 -6.81 -11.33
N ALA A 42 -7.26 -7.96 -10.94
CA ALA A 42 -8.71 -8.16 -10.93
C ALA A 42 -9.43 -7.21 -9.96
N SER A 43 -8.87 -7.02 -8.76
CA SER A 43 -9.40 -6.07 -7.78
C SER A 43 -9.36 -4.62 -8.28
N LEU A 44 -8.27 -4.18 -8.93
CA LEU A 44 -8.17 -2.84 -9.52
C LEU A 44 -9.20 -2.63 -10.64
N MET A 45 -9.42 -3.65 -11.48
CA MET A 45 -10.46 -3.61 -12.51
C MET A 45 -11.85 -3.47 -11.89
N ALA A 46 -12.17 -4.27 -10.87
CA ALA A 46 -13.45 -4.18 -10.18
C ALA A 46 -13.69 -2.81 -9.52
N LEU A 47 -12.65 -2.23 -8.90
CA LEU A 47 -12.71 -0.89 -8.32
C LEU A 47 -12.98 0.18 -9.39
N LYS A 48 -12.32 0.09 -10.55
CA LYS A 48 -12.57 1.00 -11.65
C LYS A 48 -14.00 0.88 -12.18
N SER A 49 -14.50 -0.34 -12.36
CA SER A 49 -15.89 -0.59 -12.76
C SER A 49 -16.91 -0.08 -11.74
N ALA A 50 -16.56 -0.06 -10.46
CA ALA A 50 -17.39 0.50 -9.39
C ALA A 50 -17.35 2.04 -9.31
N GLY A 51 -16.65 2.72 -10.24
CA GLY A 51 -16.60 4.19 -10.29
C GLY A 51 -15.64 4.83 -9.28
N VAL A 52 -14.75 4.04 -8.67
CA VAL A 52 -13.75 4.55 -7.72
C VAL A 52 -12.70 5.41 -8.46
N GLU A 53 -12.32 6.54 -7.86
CA GLU A 53 -11.36 7.48 -8.45
C GLU A 53 -9.92 6.98 -8.37
N GLY A 54 -9.58 6.23 -7.32
CA GLY A 54 -8.24 5.72 -7.10
C GLY A 54 -8.09 4.80 -5.89
N VAL A 55 -6.85 4.40 -5.64
CA VAL A 55 -6.49 3.52 -4.53
C VAL A 55 -5.42 4.15 -3.65
N MET A 56 -5.43 3.78 -2.38
CA MET A 56 -4.42 4.17 -1.41
C MET A 56 -3.60 2.95 -0.96
N VAL A 57 -2.28 3.10 -0.93
CA VAL A 57 -1.34 2.03 -0.60
C VAL A 57 -0.29 2.54 0.39
N ASP A 58 0.06 1.69 1.36
CA ASP A 58 1.17 1.93 2.27
C ASP A 58 2.50 1.50 1.63
N ALA A 59 3.45 2.43 1.56
CA ALA A 59 4.84 2.16 1.22
C ALA A 59 5.64 1.91 2.51
N TRP A 60 6.04 0.66 2.74
CA TRP A 60 6.74 0.25 3.95
C TRP A 60 8.24 0.47 3.81
N TRP A 61 8.79 1.39 4.59
CA TRP A 61 10.23 1.69 4.52
C TRP A 61 11.10 0.47 4.83
N GLY A 62 10.70 -0.36 5.81
CA GLY A 62 11.41 -1.60 6.14
C GLY A 62 11.44 -2.65 5.02
N LEU A 63 10.52 -2.61 4.05
CA LEU A 63 10.60 -3.45 2.85
C LEU A 63 11.48 -2.84 1.77
N VAL A 64 11.40 -1.52 1.64
CA VAL A 64 12.14 -0.76 0.62
C VAL A 64 13.63 -0.76 0.93
N GLU A 65 14.04 -0.48 2.17
CA GLU A 65 15.44 -0.39 2.59
C GLU A 65 15.93 -1.67 3.31
N LYS A 66 15.30 -2.81 3.02
CA LYS A 66 15.54 -4.06 3.76
C LYS A 66 16.99 -4.58 3.64
N ASP A 67 17.64 -4.29 2.52
CA ASP A 67 18.96 -4.85 2.16
C ASP A 67 20.12 -4.03 2.76
N GLY A 68 19.80 -2.98 3.52
CA GLY A 68 20.75 -2.15 4.24
C GLY A 68 20.59 -0.67 3.89
N PRO A 69 21.18 0.23 4.70
CA PRO A 69 21.09 1.67 4.49
C PRO A 69 21.47 2.06 3.06
N LEU A 70 20.68 2.96 2.46
CA LEU A 70 20.84 3.46 1.09
C LEU A 70 20.65 2.41 -0.01
N THR A 71 20.20 1.20 0.32
CA THR A 71 19.90 0.14 -0.65
C THR A 71 18.39 -0.01 -0.78
N TYR A 72 17.80 0.61 -1.81
CA TYR A 72 16.36 0.67 -1.97
C TYR A 72 15.83 -0.27 -3.06
N ASN A 73 14.88 -1.12 -2.70
CA ASN A 73 14.11 -1.93 -3.62
C ASN A 73 12.68 -1.39 -3.78
N TRP A 74 12.40 -0.75 -4.91
CA TRP A 74 11.09 -0.20 -5.25
C TRP A 74 10.32 -1.06 -6.26
N ASP A 75 10.84 -2.21 -6.70
CA ASP A 75 10.32 -2.95 -7.85
C ASP A 75 8.86 -3.37 -7.68
N GLY A 76 8.48 -3.84 -6.49
CA GLY A 76 7.10 -4.18 -6.15
C GLY A 76 6.16 -2.98 -6.28
N TYR A 77 6.56 -1.83 -5.72
CA TYR A 77 5.78 -0.59 -5.80
C TYR A 77 5.74 -0.02 -7.21
N ALA A 78 6.82 -0.11 -7.98
CA ALA A 78 6.87 0.32 -9.38
C ALA A 78 5.87 -0.48 -10.24
N LYS A 79 5.81 -1.81 -10.06
CA LYS A 79 4.81 -2.67 -10.73
C LYS A 79 3.39 -2.28 -10.34
N LEU A 80 3.14 -1.98 -9.06
CA LEU A 80 1.83 -1.51 -8.62
C LEU A 80 1.42 -0.21 -9.29
N VAL A 81 2.31 0.80 -9.29
CA VAL A 81 2.07 2.10 -9.94
C VAL A 81 1.71 1.89 -11.42
N GLN A 82 2.44 1.02 -12.13
CA GLN A 82 2.14 0.71 -13.52
C GLN A 82 0.75 0.11 -13.70
N MET A 83 0.33 -0.83 -12.85
CA MET A 83 -1.00 -1.43 -12.93
C MET A 83 -2.11 -0.44 -12.62
N VAL A 84 -1.96 0.39 -11.58
CA VAL A 84 -2.96 1.41 -11.23
C VAL A 84 -3.11 2.42 -12.36
N ARG A 85 -2.00 2.86 -12.96
CA ARG A 85 -2.00 3.72 -14.15
C ARG A 85 -2.71 3.07 -15.34
N LYS A 86 -2.46 1.77 -15.59
CA LYS A 86 -3.10 1.03 -16.69
C LYS A 86 -4.63 0.97 -16.56
N HIS A 87 -5.15 0.94 -15.33
CA HIS A 87 -6.60 0.97 -15.06
C HIS A 87 -7.18 2.38 -14.97
N GLY A 88 -6.40 3.43 -15.21
CA GLY A 88 -6.87 4.82 -15.15
C GLY A 88 -7.38 5.22 -13.77
N LEU A 89 -6.73 4.70 -12.72
CA LEU A 89 -7.00 5.01 -11.31
C LEU A 89 -5.91 5.96 -10.80
N LYS A 90 -6.26 6.83 -9.85
CA LYS A 90 -5.27 7.60 -9.09
C LYS A 90 -4.62 6.72 -8.02
N LEU A 91 -3.36 7.01 -7.67
CA LEU A 91 -2.65 6.33 -6.59
C LEU A 91 -2.23 7.34 -5.54
N GLN A 92 -2.64 7.12 -4.29
CA GLN A 92 -2.10 7.82 -3.13
C GLN A 92 -1.19 6.87 -2.35
N VAL A 93 0.08 7.23 -2.24
CA VAL A 93 1.05 6.47 -1.46
C VAL A 93 1.22 7.13 -0.09
N VAL A 94 1.09 6.33 0.96
CA VAL A 94 1.40 6.73 2.33
C VAL A 94 2.76 6.16 2.68
N MET A 95 3.74 7.01 2.99
CA MET A 95 5.05 6.54 3.42
C MET A 95 4.99 6.12 4.89
N SER A 96 5.17 4.83 5.14
CA SER A 96 5.03 4.20 6.44
C SER A 96 6.41 3.93 7.05
N PHE A 97 6.93 4.94 7.76
CA PHE A 97 8.16 4.87 8.58
C PHE A 97 7.90 4.27 9.98
N HIS A 98 6.86 3.46 10.11
CA HIS A 98 6.48 2.85 11.38
C HIS A 98 6.34 1.35 11.19
N GLN A 99 6.89 0.58 12.12
CA GLN A 99 6.65 -0.86 12.18
C GLN A 99 5.15 -1.13 12.32
N CYS A 100 4.63 -2.02 11.48
CA CYS A 100 3.33 -2.64 11.65
C CYS A 100 3.56 -4.06 12.16
N GLY A 101 3.13 -4.30 13.40
CA GLY A 101 3.18 -5.60 14.06
C GLY A 101 2.50 -5.49 15.41
N GLY A 102 1.41 -6.25 15.63
CA GLY A 102 0.76 -6.33 16.93
C GLY A 102 -0.74 -6.66 16.96
N ASN A 103 -1.43 -6.85 15.83
CA ASN A 103 -2.81 -7.35 15.84
C ASN A 103 -2.85 -8.83 15.40
N VAL A 104 -3.61 -9.63 16.14
CA VAL A 104 -3.86 -11.06 15.87
C VAL A 104 -4.50 -11.18 14.49
N GLY A 105 -3.74 -11.68 13.51
CA GLY A 105 -4.19 -11.88 12.13
C GLY A 105 -3.23 -11.40 11.04
N ASP A 106 -2.26 -10.53 11.36
CA ASP A 106 -1.29 -10.03 10.39
C ASP A 106 -0.09 -10.99 10.28
N SER A 107 -0.07 -11.83 9.25
CA SER A 107 1.00 -12.80 8.97
C SER A 107 2.12 -12.23 8.09
N SER A 108 2.55 -11.01 8.41
CA SER A 108 3.68 -10.36 7.75
C SER A 108 4.44 -9.49 8.76
N LEU A 109 5.40 -10.08 9.46
CA LEU A 109 6.40 -9.33 10.23
C LEU A 109 7.26 -8.53 9.24
N ILE A 110 6.97 -7.24 9.09
CA ILE A 110 7.88 -6.29 8.45
C ILE A 110 8.70 -5.69 9.59
N THR A 111 9.94 -6.17 9.73
CA THR A 111 10.96 -5.56 10.60
C THR A 111 11.68 -4.50 9.80
#